data_AF-J3KVJ3-F1
#
_entry.id   AF-J3KVJ3-F1
#
_cell.length_a   1.000
_cell.length_b   1.000
_cell.length_c   1.000
_cell.angle_alpha   90.00
_cell.angle_beta   90.00
_cell.angle_gamma   90.00
#
_symmetry.space_group_name_H-M   'P 1'
#
loop_
_entity.id
_entity.type
_entity.pdbx_description
1 polymer ?
#
loop_
_entity_poly.entity_id
_entity_poly.type
_entity_poly.pdbx_seq_one_letter_code
_entity_poly.pdbx_strand_id
1 'polypeptide(L)'
;MLMVRGDVSRSLMYMAASYGSDQKDGAPHLELSDSPSIQGRKMGLLSDLLRWHELDPPSKSEQLRNNRVCSLYQHNRNPFVDHPEYADLIWGNSLGDSSSLVRTLPKAWVNEFHYENKGKDENEFVELVVHTSLDAKDLMLVLYNGANGRMYNSLNLDDKDGHSIAESSLGSSYLIYTIFITLQNGPADGIALVCKNGNGNEVLDFLSYEGSMEALDGPAKGMVSVDIGIKETDESSQNDSLGLTGNKIGDFAWRRIEGYATPGKLNARQMF
;
A
#
# COMPACT_ATOMS: atom_id res chain seq x y z
N MET A 1 -22.68 -8.88 -6.02
CA MET A 1 -22.32 -10.27 -6.37
C MET A 1 -20.83 -10.54 -6.05
N LEU A 2 -20.38 -10.19 -4.84
CA LEU A 2 -19.00 -10.42 -4.38
C LEU A 2 -18.92 -11.50 -3.28
N MET A 3 -20.00 -11.65 -2.50
CA MET A 3 -20.13 -12.43 -1.25
C MET A 3 -19.92 -13.97 -1.32
N VAL A 4 -19.43 -14.50 -2.44
CA VAL A 4 -19.20 -15.94 -2.64
C VAL A 4 -17.82 -16.21 -3.25
N ARG A 5 -17.15 -15.19 -3.79
CA ARG A 5 -15.89 -15.37 -4.52
C ARG A 5 -14.74 -15.73 -3.58
N GLY A 6 -14.72 -15.17 -2.37
CA GLY A 6 -13.77 -15.51 -1.33
C GLY A 6 -13.96 -16.93 -0.80
N ASP A 7 -15.21 -17.33 -0.56
CA ASP A 7 -15.57 -18.70 -0.15
C ASP A 7 -15.09 -19.74 -1.19
N VAL A 8 -15.29 -19.45 -2.48
CA VAL A 8 -14.83 -20.33 -3.57
C VAL A 8 -13.31 -20.38 -3.61
N SER A 9 -12.64 -19.24 -3.46
CA SER A 9 -11.19 -19.15 -3.45
C SER A 9 -10.57 -19.99 -2.32
N ARG A 10 -11.02 -19.78 -1.07
CA ARG A 10 -10.55 -20.54 0.09
C ARG A 10 -10.84 -22.04 -0.03
N SER A 11 -11.95 -22.41 -0.69
CA SER A 11 -12.26 -23.81 -0.95
C SER A 11 -11.27 -24.44 -1.93
N LEU A 12 -10.91 -23.74 -3.02
CA LEU A 12 -9.96 -24.22 -4.01
C LEU A 12 -8.53 -24.27 -3.45
N MET A 13 -8.12 -23.27 -2.69
CA MET A 13 -6.85 -23.26 -1.96
C MET A 13 -6.74 -24.42 -0.98
N TYR A 14 -7.80 -24.72 -0.22
CA TYR A 14 -7.83 -25.89 0.65
C TYR A 14 -7.63 -27.20 -0.08
N MET A 15 -8.29 -27.37 -1.24
CA MET A 15 -8.12 -28.55 -2.07
C MET A 15 -6.68 -28.65 -2.60
N ALA A 16 -6.08 -27.55 -3.05
CA ALA A 16 -4.70 -27.53 -3.50
C ALA A 16 -3.71 -27.84 -2.38
N ALA A 17 -3.91 -27.31 -1.17
CA ALA A 17 -3.05 -27.61 -0.02
C ALA A 17 -3.17 -29.08 0.43
N SER A 18 -4.40 -29.61 0.46
CA SER A 18 -4.69 -30.95 0.99
C SER A 18 -4.35 -32.06 0.00
N TYR A 19 -4.39 -31.77 -1.31
CA TYR A 19 -4.23 -32.75 -2.38
C TYR A 19 -3.09 -32.39 -3.37
N GLY A 20 -2.29 -31.37 -3.06
CA GLY A 20 -1.17 -30.91 -3.90
C GLY A 20 0.16 -31.63 -3.65
N SER A 21 0.28 -32.45 -2.60
CA SER A 21 1.50 -33.23 -2.30
C SER A 21 1.16 -34.59 -1.65
N ASP A 22 2.05 -35.57 -1.81
CA ASP A 22 2.05 -36.87 -1.11
C ASP A 22 0.72 -37.65 -1.05
N GLN A 23 0.00 -37.73 -2.18
CA GLN A 23 -1.17 -38.58 -2.29
C GLN A 23 -0.77 -40.07 -2.26
N LYS A 24 -1.21 -40.79 -1.22
CA LYS A 24 -0.88 -42.21 -0.96
C LYS A 24 -1.28 -43.18 -2.06
N ASP A 25 -2.24 -42.80 -2.90
CA ASP A 25 -2.85 -43.68 -3.91
C ASP A 25 -2.36 -43.39 -5.34
N GLY A 26 -1.31 -42.56 -5.50
CA GLY A 26 -0.78 -42.19 -6.82
C GLY A 26 -1.72 -41.32 -7.67
N ALA A 27 -2.81 -40.83 -7.05
CA ALA A 27 -3.74 -39.91 -7.68
C ALA A 27 -3.05 -38.56 -8.00
N PRO A 28 -3.46 -37.90 -9.09
CA PRO A 28 -2.78 -36.71 -9.60
C PRO A 28 -2.83 -35.56 -8.58
N HIS A 29 -1.68 -34.89 -8.41
CA HIS A 29 -1.57 -33.69 -7.59
C HIS A 29 -2.39 -32.55 -8.18
N LEU A 30 -3.12 -31.85 -7.31
CA LEU A 30 -3.87 -30.66 -7.69
C LEU A 30 -2.99 -29.43 -7.48
N GLU A 31 -2.72 -28.71 -8.57
CA GLU A 31 -1.89 -27.51 -8.56
C GLU A 31 -2.69 -26.30 -9.08
N LEU A 32 -2.61 -25.17 -8.37
CA LEU A 32 -3.19 -23.90 -8.81
C LEU A 32 -2.21 -23.13 -9.68
N SER A 33 -2.66 -22.51 -10.78
CA SER A 33 -1.78 -21.77 -11.68
C SER A 33 -2.54 -20.83 -12.62
N ASP A 34 -1.95 -19.68 -12.94
CA ASP A 34 -2.47 -18.75 -13.97
C ASP A 34 -2.38 -19.28 -15.40
N SER A 35 -1.78 -20.45 -15.61
CA SER A 35 -1.81 -21.18 -16.87
C SER A 35 -2.52 -22.54 -16.70
N PRO A 36 -3.84 -22.55 -16.43
CA PRO A 36 -4.58 -23.78 -16.19
C PRO A 36 -4.54 -24.66 -17.44
N SER A 37 -4.24 -25.95 -17.24
CA SER A 37 -4.05 -26.90 -18.32
C SER A 37 -4.47 -28.29 -17.88
N ILE A 38 -5.32 -28.94 -18.67
CA ILE A 38 -5.74 -30.32 -18.43
C ILE A 38 -4.53 -31.27 -18.53
N GLN A 39 -3.65 -31.06 -19.52
CA GLN A 39 -2.42 -31.85 -19.68
C GLN A 39 -1.41 -31.56 -18.57
N GLY A 40 -1.29 -30.28 -18.17
CA GLY A 40 -0.45 -29.86 -17.06
C GLY A 40 -1.00 -30.22 -15.68
N ARG A 41 -2.26 -30.67 -15.59
CA ARG A 41 -3.01 -30.92 -14.34
C ARG A 41 -3.05 -29.70 -13.41
N LYS A 42 -3.04 -28.51 -14.01
CA LYS A 42 -3.12 -27.22 -13.34
C LYS A 42 -4.52 -26.64 -13.52
N MET A 43 -5.08 -26.04 -12.48
CA MET A 43 -6.43 -25.48 -12.53
C MET A 43 -6.54 -24.19 -11.73
N GLY A 44 -7.54 -23.37 -12.03
CA GLY A 44 -7.81 -22.13 -11.29
C GLY A 44 -6.78 -21.05 -11.52
N LEU A 45 -7.23 -19.88 -11.97
CA LEU A 45 -6.37 -18.70 -12.13
C LEU A 45 -5.91 -18.24 -10.74
N LEU A 46 -4.69 -18.60 -10.36
CA LEU A 46 -4.16 -18.41 -9.01
C LEU A 46 -4.20 -16.93 -8.59
N SER A 47 -3.82 -16.03 -9.50
CA SER A 47 -3.89 -14.58 -9.30
C SER A 47 -5.31 -14.10 -9.00
N ASP A 48 -6.30 -14.54 -9.76
CA ASP A 48 -7.71 -14.18 -9.54
C ASP A 48 -8.25 -14.77 -8.24
N LEU A 49 -7.84 -15.99 -7.89
CA LEU A 49 -8.24 -16.62 -6.63
C LEU A 49 -7.66 -15.87 -5.42
N LEU A 50 -6.39 -15.48 -5.46
CA LEU A 50 -5.77 -14.65 -4.41
C LEU A 50 -6.48 -13.29 -4.31
N ARG A 51 -6.75 -12.64 -5.45
CA ARG A 51 -7.50 -11.38 -5.49
C ARG A 51 -8.92 -11.50 -4.93
N TRP A 52 -9.62 -12.58 -5.25
CA TRP A 52 -10.97 -12.83 -4.74
C TRP A 52 -10.97 -13.13 -3.25
N HIS A 53 -9.94 -13.81 -2.75
CA HIS A 53 -9.75 -14.06 -1.33
C HIS A 53 -9.56 -12.75 -0.55
N GLU A 54 -8.74 -11.85 -1.07
CA GLU A 54 -8.45 -10.54 -0.46
C GLU A 54 -9.69 -9.61 -0.45
N LEU A 55 -10.40 -9.53 -1.58
CA LEU A 55 -11.57 -8.67 -1.72
C LEU A 55 -12.82 -9.19 -0.98
N ASP A 56 -12.86 -10.46 -0.59
CA ASP A 56 -14.00 -11.11 0.08
C ASP A 56 -13.51 -11.97 1.29
N PRO A 57 -13.13 -11.33 2.41
CA PRO A 57 -12.58 -12.01 3.58
C PRO A 57 -13.59 -12.96 4.26
N PRO A 58 -13.13 -13.90 5.12
CA PRO A 58 -13.99 -14.92 5.71
C PRO A 58 -15.19 -14.35 6.47
N SER A 59 -16.39 -14.73 6.03
CA SER A 59 -17.62 -14.29 6.68
C SER A 59 -17.92 -15.10 7.95
N LYS A 60 -18.71 -14.54 8.87
CA LYS A 60 -19.18 -15.28 10.06
C LYS A 60 -19.93 -16.57 9.69
N SER A 61 -20.68 -16.55 8.59
CA SER A 61 -21.40 -17.74 8.11
C SER A 61 -20.44 -18.83 7.65
N GLU A 62 -19.37 -18.46 6.95
CA GLU A 62 -18.33 -19.37 6.50
C GLU A 62 -17.54 -19.97 7.67
N GLN A 63 -17.16 -19.16 8.67
CA GLN A 63 -16.50 -19.66 9.89
C GLN A 63 -17.40 -20.64 10.67
N LEU A 64 -18.70 -20.36 10.79
CA LEU A 64 -19.66 -21.29 11.40
C LEU A 64 -19.81 -22.58 10.61
N ARG A 65 -19.77 -22.50 9.27
CA ARG A 65 -19.76 -23.68 8.40
C ARG A 65 -18.49 -24.52 8.63
N ASN A 66 -17.31 -23.89 8.66
CA ASN A 66 -16.03 -24.54 8.92
C ASN A 66 -16.02 -25.24 10.29
N ASN A 67 -16.51 -24.55 11.33
CA ASN A 67 -16.70 -25.10 12.68
C ASN A 67 -17.59 -26.35 12.67
N ARG A 68 -18.74 -26.30 11.98
CA ARG A 68 -19.72 -27.39 11.94
C ARG A 68 -19.19 -28.61 11.18
N VAL A 69 -18.48 -28.40 10.07
CA VAL A 69 -17.87 -29.48 9.29
C VAL A 69 -16.83 -30.23 10.11
N CYS A 70 -15.98 -29.50 10.83
CA CYS A 70 -14.97 -30.08 11.72
C CYS A 70 -15.59 -30.83 12.90
N SER A 71 -16.58 -30.25 13.58
CA SER A 71 -17.12 -30.85 14.81
C SER A 71 -18.03 -32.06 14.56
N LEU A 72 -18.75 -32.09 13.45
CA LEU A 72 -19.79 -33.09 13.20
C LEU A 72 -19.46 -34.13 12.13
N TYR A 73 -18.50 -33.87 11.23
CA TYR A 73 -18.34 -34.70 10.03
C TYR A 73 -16.90 -35.10 9.71
N GLN A 74 -16.04 -34.14 9.35
CA GLN A 74 -14.74 -34.44 8.71
C GLN A 74 -13.55 -34.34 9.68
N HIS A 75 -13.76 -33.73 10.85
CA HIS A 75 -12.72 -33.56 11.89
C HIS A 75 -11.43 -32.85 11.43
N ASN A 76 -11.49 -32.17 10.28
CA ASN A 76 -10.48 -31.24 9.79
C ASN A 76 -11.14 -29.89 9.46
N ARG A 77 -10.31 -28.86 9.36
CA ARG A 77 -10.73 -27.48 9.10
C ARG A 77 -10.09 -26.98 7.83
N ASN A 78 -10.81 -26.14 7.09
CA ASN A 78 -10.18 -25.32 6.07
C ASN A 78 -9.35 -24.22 6.75
N PRO A 79 -8.01 -24.28 6.70
CA PRO A 79 -7.16 -23.33 7.42
C PRO A 79 -7.23 -21.95 6.80
N PHE A 80 -7.59 -21.78 5.53
CA PHE A 80 -7.71 -20.47 4.88
C PHE A 80 -8.96 -19.68 5.32
N VAL A 81 -9.91 -20.34 5.99
CA VAL A 81 -11.05 -19.68 6.65
C VAL A 81 -10.68 -19.20 8.05
N ASP A 82 -9.84 -19.95 8.76
CA ASP A 82 -9.40 -19.62 10.13
C ASP A 82 -8.20 -18.68 10.14
N HIS A 83 -7.32 -18.83 9.16
CA HIS A 83 -6.05 -18.13 8.93
C HIS A 83 -5.93 -17.72 7.45
N PRO A 84 -6.70 -16.71 7.01
CA PRO A 84 -6.68 -16.24 5.62
C PRO A 84 -5.28 -15.86 5.13
N GLU A 85 -4.41 -15.38 6.03
CA GLU A 85 -3.02 -15.04 5.75
C GLU A 85 -2.19 -16.20 5.16
N TYR A 86 -2.62 -17.45 5.32
CA TYR A 86 -1.91 -18.60 4.77
C TYR A 86 -1.96 -18.65 3.24
N ALA A 87 -2.98 -18.05 2.61
CA ALA A 87 -3.09 -18.03 1.15
C ALA A 87 -1.88 -17.35 0.51
N ASP A 88 -1.51 -16.18 1.03
CA ASP A 88 -0.35 -15.42 0.58
C ASP A 88 0.97 -16.09 0.99
N LEU A 89 1.05 -16.70 2.17
CA LEU A 89 2.27 -17.42 2.60
C LEU A 89 2.61 -18.61 1.70
N ILE A 90 1.60 -19.33 1.20
CA ILE A 90 1.80 -20.52 0.38
C ILE A 90 1.99 -20.16 -1.09
N TRP A 91 1.17 -19.26 -1.62
CA TRP A 91 1.13 -18.98 -3.07
C TRP A 91 1.55 -17.58 -3.48
N GLY A 92 1.75 -16.64 -2.56
CA GLY A 92 2.16 -15.27 -2.88
C GLY A 92 3.47 -15.18 -3.67
N ASN A 93 4.35 -16.18 -3.52
CA ASN A 93 5.63 -16.26 -4.26
C ASN A 93 5.58 -17.11 -5.54
N SER A 94 4.47 -17.78 -5.85
CA SER A 94 4.38 -18.75 -6.97
C SER A 94 4.02 -18.11 -8.32
N LEU A 95 3.82 -16.79 -8.38
CA LEU A 95 3.57 -16.02 -9.61
C LEU A 95 4.84 -15.80 -10.47
N GLY A 96 5.67 -16.85 -10.60
CA GLY A 96 7.05 -16.79 -11.09
C GLY A 96 7.30 -15.90 -12.32
N ASP A 97 8.20 -14.95 -12.12
CA ASP A 97 8.99 -14.18 -13.10
C ASP A 97 8.22 -13.22 -14.03
N SER A 98 7.63 -12.20 -13.41
CA SER A 98 7.82 -10.80 -13.84
C SER A 98 7.72 -9.90 -12.61
N SER A 99 8.89 -9.52 -12.07
CA SER A 99 9.09 -8.53 -10.99
C SER A 99 8.59 -8.90 -9.58
N SER A 100 9.56 -9.22 -8.73
CA SER A 100 9.56 -9.18 -7.26
C SER A 100 8.33 -8.57 -6.55
N LEU A 101 7.56 -9.42 -5.86
CA LEU A 101 6.85 -9.02 -4.65
C LEU A 101 7.19 -10.01 -3.54
N VAL A 102 8.43 -9.93 -3.03
CA VAL A 102 8.50 -9.86 -1.57
C VAL A 102 7.63 -8.66 -1.24
N ARG A 103 6.49 -8.83 -0.57
CA ARG A 103 5.75 -7.67 -0.04
C ARG A 103 6.58 -7.12 1.12
N THR A 104 7.72 -6.52 0.77
CA THR A 104 8.49 -5.67 1.66
C THR A 104 7.53 -4.59 2.09
N LEU A 105 7.27 -4.48 3.39
CA LEU A 105 6.55 -3.33 3.90
C LEU A 105 7.25 -2.07 3.36
N PRO A 106 6.49 -1.06 2.90
CA PRO A 106 7.07 0.18 2.41
C PRO A 106 8.03 0.73 3.46
N LYS A 107 9.29 0.91 3.06
CA LYS A 107 10.32 1.43 3.96
C LYS A 107 10.22 2.94 4.12
N ALA A 108 9.55 3.63 3.21
CA ALA A 108 9.12 5.01 3.40
C ALA A 108 7.94 5.32 2.48
N TRP A 109 7.13 6.32 2.83
CA TRP A 109 5.99 6.79 2.03
C TRP A 109 5.57 8.22 2.41
N VAL A 110 4.76 8.87 1.57
CA VAL A 110 4.11 10.15 1.90
C VAL A 110 2.88 9.89 2.77
N ASN A 111 2.84 10.47 3.97
CA ASN A 111 1.86 10.15 5.00
C ASN A 111 0.71 11.14 5.12
N GLU A 112 1.02 12.43 5.03
CA GLU A 112 0.06 13.53 5.19
C GLU A 112 0.59 14.75 4.43
N PHE A 113 -0.28 15.60 3.87
CA PHE A 113 0.11 16.89 3.34
C PHE A 113 -1.05 17.88 3.35
N HIS A 114 -0.72 19.18 3.33
CA HIS A 114 -1.65 20.29 3.23
C HIS A 114 -1.13 21.25 2.16
N TYR A 115 -1.94 21.54 1.15
CA TYR A 115 -1.57 22.36 -0.01
C TYR A 115 -2.52 23.54 -0.25
N GLU A 116 -3.79 23.46 0.12
CA GLU A 116 -4.76 24.50 -0.22
C GLU A 116 -5.67 24.84 0.97
N ASN A 117 -5.87 26.14 1.20
CA ASN A 117 -6.81 26.64 2.18
C ASN A 117 -7.39 28.02 1.82
N LYS A 118 -8.45 28.37 2.53
CA LYS A 118 -9.17 29.62 2.32
C LYS A 118 -8.28 30.86 2.52
N GLY A 119 -7.94 31.51 1.41
CA GLY A 119 -7.33 32.83 1.41
C GLY A 119 -5.87 32.79 0.97
N LYS A 120 -4.93 32.77 1.91
CA LYS A 120 -3.50 32.61 1.62
C LYS A 120 -3.08 31.22 2.05
N ASP A 121 -2.25 30.56 1.25
CA ASP A 121 -1.66 29.27 1.58
C ASP A 121 -0.82 29.37 2.88
N GLU A 122 -1.47 29.11 4.01
CA GLU A 122 -0.86 29.04 5.35
C GLU A 122 -0.66 27.59 5.78
N ASN A 123 0.40 27.32 6.56
CA ASN A 123 0.69 25.99 7.13
C ASN A 123 0.84 24.86 6.11
N GLU A 124 1.31 25.11 4.89
CA GLU A 124 1.59 24.04 3.94
C GLU A 124 2.71 23.12 4.44
N PHE A 125 2.52 21.82 4.28
CA PHE A 125 3.51 20.83 4.68
C PHE A 125 3.36 19.52 3.92
N VAL A 126 4.44 18.73 3.94
CA VAL A 126 4.46 17.31 3.59
C VAL A 126 5.02 16.53 4.75
N GLU A 127 4.33 15.46 5.14
CA GLU A 127 4.76 14.51 6.14
C GLU A 127 5.16 13.19 5.47
N LEU A 128 6.32 12.67 5.87
CA LEU A 128 6.85 11.40 5.42
C LEU A 128 7.01 10.47 6.61
N VAL A 129 6.71 9.18 6.41
CA VAL A 129 7.08 8.14 7.37
C VAL A 129 8.23 7.33 6.79
N VAL A 130 9.29 7.15 7.57
CA VAL A 130 10.54 6.53 7.13
C VAL A 130 10.98 5.47 8.13
N HIS A 131 11.22 4.25 7.65
CA HIS A 131 11.78 3.16 8.43
C HIS A 131 13.24 3.46 8.79
N THR A 132 13.65 3.17 10.03
CA THR A 132 14.99 3.45 10.57
C THR A 132 16.12 2.69 9.90
N SER A 133 15.80 1.76 8.98
CA SER A 133 16.79 1.11 8.13
C SER A 133 17.26 1.96 6.94
N LEU A 134 16.56 3.06 6.62
CA LEU A 134 16.95 4.01 5.57
C LEU A 134 17.72 5.17 6.19
N ASP A 135 18.76 5.65 5.52
CA ASP A 135 19.47 6.86 5.91
C ASP A 135 18.78 8.08 5.29
N ALA A 136 18.48 9.10 6.11
CA ALA A 136 17.85 10.33 5.66
C ALA A 136 18.67 11.07 4.58
N LYS A 137 20.00 10.87 4.54
CA LYS A 137 20.89 11.44 3.50
C LYS A 137 20.60 10.92 2.10
N ASP A 138 20.06 9.71 2.04
CA ASP A 138 19.70 9.07 0.78
C ASP A 138 18.29 9.47 0.36
N LEU A 139 17.49 10.08 1.22
CA LEU A 139 16.10 10.43 0.92
C LEU A 139 15.95 11.88 0.47
N MET A 140 15.10 12.07 -0.54
CA MET A 140 14.78 13.37 -1.12
C MET A 140 13.27 13.46 -1.40
N LEU A 141 12.67 14.56 -0.97
CA LEU A 141 11.35 15.01 -1.40
C LEU A 141 11.51 15.85 -2.68
N VAL A 142 10.71 15.56 -3.71
CA VAL A 142 10.69 16.34 -4.97
C VAL A 142 9.26 16.70 -5.32
N LEU A 143 9.03 17.97 -5.66
CA LEU A 143 7.73 18.50 -6.01
C LEU A 143 7.65 18.83 -7.50
N TYR A 144 6.54 18.46 -8.13
CA TYR A 144 6.30 18.58 -9.57
C TYR A 144 5.08 19.46 -9.86
N ASN A 145 5.21 20.28 -10.89
CA ASN A 145 4.12 21.08 -11.42
C ASN A 145 3.35 20.24 -12.46
N GLY A 146 2.08 19.96 -12.21
CA GLY A 146 1.24 19.11 -13.06
C GLY A 146 0.86 19.75 -14.39
N ALA A 147 0.89 21.09 -14.48
CA ALA A 147 0.61 21.79 -15.74
C ALA A 147 1.71 21.64 -16.79
N ASN A 148 2.97 21.43 -16.37
CA ASN A 148 4.11 21.29 -17.28
C ASN A 148 4.93 20.01 -17.07
N GLY A 149 4.61 19.20 -16.06
CA GLY A 149 5.27 17.95 -15.70
C GLY A 149 6.69 18.11 -15.15
N ARG A 150 7.13 19.32 -14.77
CA ARG A 150 8.53 19.58 -14.36
C ARG A 150 8.64 19.74 -12.86
N MET A 151 9.78 19.33 -12.30
CA MET A 151 10.09 19.60 -10.89
C MET A 151 10.25 21.11 -10.65
N TYR A 152 9.69 21.62 -9.56
CA TYR A 152 9.82 23.04 -9.18
C TYR A 152 10.52 23.23 -7.84
N ASN A 153 10.58 22.19 -7.00
CA ASN A 153 11.27 22.24 -5.71
C ASN A 153 11.76 20.85 -5.27
N SER A 154 12.76 20.81 -4.41
CA SER A 154 13.28 19.56 -3.83
C SER A 154 13.98 19.82 -2.50
N LEU A 155 13.90 18.86 -1.57
CA LEU A 155 14.56 18.91 -0.27
C LEU A 155 15.19 17.54 0.04
N ASN A 156 16.45 17.51 0.48
CA ASN A 156 17.04 16.29 1.06
C ASN A 156 16.66 16.19 2.54
N LEU A 157 16.35 14.98 3.01
CA LEU A 157 15.93 14.75 4.39
C LEU A 157 17.10 14.84 5.41
N ASP A 158 18.34 15.05 4.97
CA ASP A 158 19.46 15.38 5.85
C ASP A 158 19.63 16.89 6.09
N ASP A 159 18.90 17.73 5.34
CA ASP A 159 18.87 19.17 5.55
C ASP A 159 18.03 19.52 6.79
N LYS A 160 18.72 19.62 7.93
CA LYS A 160 18.12 19.82 9.26
C LYS A 160 17.38 21.14 9.42
N ASP A 161 17.60 22.11 8.52
CA ASP A 161 16.90 23.39 8.57
C ASP A 161 15.58 23.36 7.78
N GLY A 162 15.35 22.31 6.98
CA GLY A 162 14.17 22.16 6.12
C GLY A 162 13.03 21.30 6.68
N HIS A 163 13.19 20.67 7.85
CA HIS A 163 12.19 19.76 8.41
C HIS A 163 12.28 19.60 9.93
N SER A 164 11.20 19.14 10.56
CA SER A 164 11.20 18.64 11.93
C SER A 164 11.04 17.11 11.94
N ILE A 165 11.57 16.47 12.98
CA ILE A 165 11.53 15.01 13.14
C ILE A 165 10.83 14.66 14.46
N ALA A 166 9.90 13.72 14.41
CA ALA A 166 9.28 13.11 15.58
C ALA A 166 9.36 11.58 15.50
N GLU A 167 9.46 10.90 16.64
CA GLU A 167 9.26 9.45 16.68
C GLU A 167 7.79 9.14 16.42
N SER A 168 7.51 8.14 15.57
CA SER A 168 6.13 7.78 15.25
C SER A 168 5.37 7.23 16.45
N SER A 169 6.07 6.48 17.30
CA SER A 169 5.58 5.91 18.55
C SER A 169 6.76 5.35 19.33
N LEU A 170 6.63 5.28 20.66
CA LEU A 170 7.70 4.78 21.53
C LEU A 170 8.07 3.35 21.15
N GLY A 171 9.30 3.15 20.63
CA GLY A 171 9.82 1.84 20.25
C GLY A 171 9.50 1.38 18.81
N SER A 172 8.91 2.22 17.98
CA SER A 172 8.70 1.92 16.55
C SER A 172 10.02 1.99 15.76
N SER A 173 10.10 1.21 14.68
CA SER A 173 11.18 1.30 13.69
C SER A 173 10.89 2.35 12.60
N TYR A 174 9.97 3.29 12.85
CA TYR A 174 9.62 4.38 11.93
C TYR A 174 9.77 5.75 12.59
N LEU A 175 10.19 6.72 11.79
CA LEU A 175 10.29 8.13 12.13
C LEU A 175 9.33 8.93 11.24
N ILE A 176 8.77 9.99 11.81
CA ILE A 176 7.92 10.95 11.11
C ILE A 176 8.76 12.20 10.81
N TYR A 177 8.83 12.56 9.53
CA TYR A 177 9.48 13.77 9.04
C TYR A 177 8.40 14.75 8.60
N THR A 178 8.33 15.92 9.21
CA THR A 178 7.40 16.98 8.82
C THR A 178 8.17 18.11 8.15
N ILE A 179 7.84 18.38 6.90
CA ILE A 179 8.54 19.34 6.05
C ILE A 179 7.56 20.48 5.75
N PHE A 180 7.83 21.67 6.28
CA PHE A 180 7.06 22.87 5.94
C PHE A 180 7.60 23.44 4.63
N ILE A 181 6.86 23.23 3.55
CA ILE A 181 7.27 23.55 2.18
C ILE A 181 6.07 24.03 1.39
N THR A 182 6.28 25.04 0.56
CA THR A 182 5.24 25.60 -0.31
C THR A 182 4.87 24.59 -1.40
N LEU A 183 3.60 24.22 -1.44
CA LEU A 183 3.01 23.40 -2.47
C LEU A 183 2.37 24.32 -3.53
N GLN A 184 2.07 23.77 -4.70
CA GLN A 184 1.34 24.50 -5.74
C GLN A 184 -0.09 23.96 -5.79
N ASN A 185 -1.05 24.82 -6.15
CA ASN A 185 -2.47 24.46 -6.21
C ASN A 185 -2.90 24.30 -7.69
N GLY A 186 -1.96 23.89 -8.53
CA GLY A 186 -2.14 23.64 -9.94
C GLY A 186 -2.79 22.27 -10.20
N PRO A 187 -3.32 22.07 -11.42
CA PRO A 187 -3.93 20.80 -11.78
C PRO A 187 -2.88 19.69 -11.79
N ALA A 188 -3.16 18.59 -11.09
CA ALA A 188 -2.32 17.39 -11.06
C ALA A 188 -0.88 17.63 -10.56
N ASP A 189 -0.67 18.58 -9.64
CA ASP A 189 0.63 18.78 -9.00
C ASP A 189 1.04 17.51 -8.22
N GLY A 190 2.35 17.25 -8.17
CA GLY A 190 2.90 15.96 -7.79
C GLY A 190 3.94 16.02 -6.66
N ILE A 191 3.95 14.98 -5.84
CA ILE A 191 4.88 14.77 -4.71
C ILE A 191 5.59 13.43 -4.93
N ALA A 192 6.91 13.45 -5.07
CA ALA A 192 7.73 12.25 -5.18
C ALA A 192 8.66 12.10 -3.97
N LEU A 193 8.70 10.88 -3.41
CA LEU A 193 9.70 10.46 -2.45
C LEU A 193 10.74 9.60 -3.14
N VAL A 194 12.01 9.99 -3.03
CA VAL A 194 13.11 9.41 -3.79
C VAL A 194 14.20 8.92 -2.84
N CYS A 195 14.72 7.72 -3.05
CA CYS A 195 15.89 7.16 -2.38
C CYS A 195 17.07 7.10 -3.36
N LYS A 196 18.21 7.69 -2.98
CA LYS A 196 19.48 7.55 -3.69
C LYS A 196 20.08 6.20 -3.31
N ASN A 197 20.21 5.33 -4.29
CA ASN A 197 20.96 4.10 -4.15
C ASN A 197 22.25 4.25 -4.97
N GLY A 198 23.33 3.55 -4.62
CA GLY A 198 24.65 3.71 -5.28
C GLY A 198 24.67 3.58 -6.82
N ASN A 199 23.58 3.13 -7.45
CA ASN A 199 23.40 3.00 -8.89
C ASN A 199 22.41 4.00 -9.52
N GLY A 200 21.80 4.92 -8.76
CA GLY A 200 20.83 5.91 -9.27
C GLY A 200 19.76 6.30 -8.24
N ASN A 201 18.72 6.96 -8.73
CA ASN A 201 17.56 7.34 -7.91
C ASN A 201 16.46 6.27 -8.05
N GLU A 202 15.95 5.78 -6.92
CA GLU A 202 14.74 4.96 -6.83
C GLU A 202 13.59 5.84 -6.36
N VAL A 203 12.49 5.87 -7.10
CA VAL A 203 11.27 6.59 -6.67
C VAL A 203 10.43 5.65 -5.83
N LEU A 204 10.35 5.93 -4.53
CA LEU A 204 9.63 5.11 -3.55
C LEU A 204 8.12 5.39 -3.57
N ASP A 205 7.75 6.64 -3.82
CA ASP A 205 6.37 7.07 -3.91
C ASP A 205 6.27 8.21 -4.94
N PHE A 206 5.20 8.22 -5.75
CA PHE A 206 4.93 9.33 -6.66
C PHE A 206 3.43 9.56 -6.76
N LEU A 207 2.97 10.55 -6.00
CA LEU A 207 1.58 10.89 -5.84
C LEU A 207 1.26 12.20 -6.54
N SER A 208 -0.01 12.41 -6.85
CA SER A 208 -0.53 13.71 -7.25
C SER A 208 -1.92 13.93 -6.67
N TYR A 209 -2.35 15.18 -6.68
CA TYR A 209 -3.70 15.59 -6.28
C TYR A 209 -4.41 16.31 -7.43
N GLU A 210 -5.73 16.18 -7.48
CA GLU A 210 -6.57 16.70 -8.56
C GLU A 210 -6.29 16.12 -9.96
N GLY A 211 -5.83 14.87 -10.02
CA GLY A 211 -5.56 14.13 -11.25
C GLY A 211 -4.14 13.58 -11.31
N SER A 212 -3.85 12.80 -12.35
CA SER A 212 -2.51 12.22 -12.60
C SER A 212 -1.69 13.06 -13.57
N MET A 213 -0.37 13.05 -13.40
CA MET A 213 0.60 13.73 -14.26
C MET A 213 1.74 12.80 -14.69
N GLU A 214 2.42 13.10 -15.81
CA GLU A 214 3.67 12.45 -16.20
C GLU A 214 4.84 13.39 -15.96
N ALA A 215 5.87 12.93 -15.25
CA ALA A 215 7.05 13.74 -14.98
C ALA A 215 7.95 13.81 -16.22
N LEU A 216 8.28 15.01 -16.66
CA LEU A 216 9.10 15.28 -17.85
C LEU A 216 10.59 15.52 -17.53
N ASP A 217 10.91 15.80 -16.26
CA ASP A 217 12.27 15.88 -15.74
C ASP A 217 12.38 15.34 -14.31
N GLY A 218 13.51 15.59 -13.64
CA GLY A 218 13.76 15.13 -12.28
C GLY A 218 13.91 13.60 -12.12
N PRO A 219 14.01 13.12 -10.87
CA PRO A 219 14.17 11.69 -10.58
C PRO A 219 13.00 10.80 -11.02
N ALA A 220 11.80 11.37 -11.18
CA ALA A 220 10.61 10.64 -11.60
C ALA A 220 10.36 10.70 -13.12
N LYS A 221 11.31 11.22 -13.91
CA LYS A 221 11.15 11.40 -15.36
C LYS A 221 10.63 10.13 -16.06
N GLY A 222 9.52 10.27 -16.78
CA GLY A 222 8.84 9.20 -17.52
C GLY A 222 7.89 8.36 -16.66
N MET A 223 7.76 8.65 -15.37
CA MET A 223 6.77 8.03 -14.49
C MET A 223 5.46 8.81 -14.51
N VAL A 224 4.35 8.10 -14.35
CA VAL A 224 3.02 8.67 -14.15
C VAL A 224 2.70 8.61 -12.66
N SER A 225 2.24 9.72 -12.08
CA SER A 225 1.85 9.80 -10.67
C SER A 225 0.53 9.07 -10.40
N VAL A 226 0.37 8.61 -9.16
CA VAL A 226 -0.88 8.07 -8.64
C VAL A 226 -1.71 9.21 -8.06
N ASP A 227 -2.87 9.49 -8.66
CA ASP A 227 -3.84 10.42 -8.09
C ASP A 227 -4.41 9.84 -6.79
N ILE A 228 -4.32 10.60 -5.70
CA ILE A 228 -4.85 10.19 -4.40
C ILE A 228 -6.39 10.17 -4.36
N GLY A 229 -7.04 10.80 -5.34
CA GLY A 229 -8.50 10.75 -5.54
C GLY A 229 -9.32 11.57 -4.54
N ILE A 230 -8.65 12.31 -3.65
CA ILE A 230 -9.24 13.34 -2.80
C ILE A 230 -8.44 14.63 -2.95
N LYS A 231 -9.04 15.75 -2.56
CA LYS A 231 -8.45 17.06 -2.76
C LYS A 231 -8.76 18.00 -1.61
N GLU A 232 -8.04 19.10 -1.52
CA GLU A 232 -8.43 20.27 -0.75
C GLU A 232 -9.11 21.28 -1.68
N THR A 233 -9.65 22.35 -1.10
CA THR A 233 -10.42 23.37 -1.82
C THR A 233 -10.15 24.73 -1.20
N ASP A 234 -10.51 25.81 -1.89
CA ASP A 234 -10.49 27.18 -1.39
C ASP A 234 -11.42 27.45 -0.17
N GLU A 235 -12.15 26.44 0.28
CA GLU A 235 -12.92 26.43 1.53
C GLU A 235 -12.28 25.60 2.66
N SER A 236 -11.17 24.91 2.40
CA SER A 236 -10.40 24.19 3.41
C SER A 236 -9.85 25.15 4.47
N SER A 237 -9.74 24.69 5.71
CA SER A 237 -9.12 25.46 6.80
C SER A 237 -7.61 25.28 6.81
N GLN A 238 -6.88 26.23 7.40
CA GLN A 238 -5.43 26.12 7.67
C GLN A 238 -5.02 24.96 8.61
N ASN A 239 -6.00 24.23 9.15
CA ASN A 239 -5.82 23.08 10.03
C ASN A 239 -6.35 21.79 9.37
N ASP A 240 -6.73 21.85 8.10
CA ASP A 240 -7.10 20.66 7.33
C ASP A 240 -5.84 20.03 6.72
N SER A 241 -5.96 18.78 6.30
CA SER A 241 -4.93 18.08 5.54
C SER A 241 -5.51 16.87 4.84
N LEU A 242 -4.74 16.28 3.94
CA LEU A 242 -4.98 14.98 3.34
C LEU A 242 -4.00 13.99 3.96
N GLY A 243 -4.48 12.91 4.56
CA GLY A 243 -3.64 11.96 5.29
C GLY A 243 -4.04 10.51 5.11
N LEU A 244 -3.05 9.62 5.17
CA LEU A 244 -3.26 8.18 5.22
C LEU A 244 -3.80 7.74 6.58
N THR A 245 -4.85 6.93 6.56
CA THR A 245 -5.45 6.34 7.77
C THR A 245 -5.60 4.83 7.63
N GLY A 246 -5.57 4.11 8.74
CA GLY A 246 -5.69 2.64 8.77
C GLY A 246 -4.75 2.04 9.80
N ASN A 247 -4.84 0.74 10.03
CA ASN A 247 -4.15 0.04 11.12
C ASN A 247 -3.09 -0.97 10.66
N LYS A 248 -2.77 -1.00 9.36
CA LYS A 248 -1.86 -1.96 8.75
C LYS A 248 -0.97 -1.26 7.72
N ILE A 249 0.34 -1.35 7.90
CA ILE A 249 1.33 -0.80 6.96
C ILE A 249 1.12 -1.42 5.56
N GLY A 250 1.07 -0.55 4.55
CA GLY A 250 0.81 -0.91 3.15
C GLY A 250 -0.66 -1.18 2.82
N ASP A 251 -1.58 -0.93 3.76
CA ASP A 251 -3.03 -1.03 3.57
C ASP A 251 -3.71 0.19 4.22
N PHE A 252 -3.23 1.37 3.84
CA PHE A 252 -3.76 2.66 4.26
C PHE A 252 -4.63 3.27 3.17
N ALA A 253 -5.56 4.14 3.57
CA ALA A 253 -6.40 4.90 2.65
C ALA A 253 -6.32 6.39 2.93
N TRP A 254 -6.22 7.19 1.87
CA TRP A 254 -6.29 8.64 1.91
C TRP A 254 -7.65 9.11 2.44
N ARG A 255 -7.62 10.04 3.39
CA ARG A 255 -8.78 10.71 3.98
C ARG A 255 -8.50 12.19 4.16
N ARG A 256 -9.55 13.01 4.14
CA ARG A 256 -9.48 14.37 4.66
C ARG A 256 -9.43 14.32 6.18
N ILE A 257 -8.52 15.09 6.76
CA ILE A 257 -8.41 15.37 8.19
C ILE A 257 -8.88 16.82 8.35
N GLU A 258 -10.03 17.03 9.00
CA GLU A 258 -10.71 18.35 9.01
C GLU A 258 -10.58 19.03 10.38
N GLY A 259 -9.82 20.13 10.44
CA GLY A 259 -9.65 20.95 11.63
C GLY A 259 -8.66 20.42 12.66
N TYR A 260 -7.93 19.34 12.37
CA TYR A 260 -6.96 18.71 13.26
C TYR A 260 -5.83 17.98 12.52
N ALA A 261 -5.25 18.61 11.49
CA ALA A 261 -4.01 18.14 10.87
C ALA A 261 -2.98 17.69 11.92
N THR A 262 -2.19 16.66 11.58
CA THR A 262 -1.35 15.92 12.53
C THR A 262 0.16 16.07 12.31
N PRO A 263 0.72 17.25 11.94
CA PRO A 263 2.15 17.37 11.67
C PRO A 263 2.99 16.92 12.88
N GLY A 264 3.83 15.90 12.64
CA GLY A 264 4.75 15.33 13.62
C GLY A 264 4.07 14.35 14.58
N LYS A 265 2.86 13.87 14.25
CA LYS A 265 2.07 12.92 15.03
C LYS A 265 1.46 11.87 14.10
N LEU A 266 1.09 10.72 14.66
CA LEU A 266 0.35 9.71 13.90
C LEU A 266 -1.02 10.23 13.46
N ASN A 267 -1.39 9.92 12.21
CA ASN A 267 -2.75 10.11 11.74
C ASN A 267 -3.70 9.18 12.49
N ALA A 268 -4.99 9.49 12.44
CA ALA A 268 -6.02 8.70 13.11
C ALA A 268 -5.93 7.20 12.76
N ARG A 269 -5.85 6.37 13.81
CA ARG A 269 -5.82 4.89 13.77
C ARG A 269 -4.54 4.27 13.19
N GLN A 270 -3.53 5.06 12.83
CA GLN A 270 -2.24 4.53 12.42
C GLN A 270 -1.54 3.80 13.56
N MET A 271 -1.03 2.63 13.23
CA MET A 271 -0.15 1.81 14.07
C MET A 271 0.93 1.26 13.16
N PHE A 272 2.18 1.32 13.63
CA PHE A 272 3.36 0.84 12.92
C PHE A 272 4.03 -0.27 13.71
#